data_AF-K1TLE4-F1
#
_entry.id   AF-K1TLE4-F1
#
_cell.length_a   1.000
_cell.length_b   1.000
_cell.length_c   1.000
_cell.angle_alpha   90.00
_cell.angle_beta   90.00
_cell.angle_gamma   90.00
#
_symmetry.space_group_name_H-M   'P 1'
#
loop_
_entity.id
_entity.type
_entity.pdbx_description
1 polymer ?
#
loop_
_entity_poly.entity_id
_entity_poly.type
_entity_poly.pdbx_seq_one_letter_code
_entity_poly.pdbx_strand_id
1 'polypeptide(L)'
;MEGELDLSSRTELRKIDCGNTFLTKLNLTDCTKIETLNCNNANFSELDVTGQPAMTELNCRDNTLTTLDVSNNLNLETLYCQGNPLTKLWLAEGQSISTLVIDNPDAIDYK
;
A
#
# COMPACT_ATOMS: atom_id res chain seq x y z
N MET A 1 0.09 10.45 19.93
CA MET A 1 0.67 9.12 20.18
C MET A 1 0.69 8.43 18.85
N GLU A 2 1.86 8.11 18.33
CA GLU A 2 2.01 7.30 17.12
C GLU A 2 1.60 5.86 17.44
N GLY A 3 0.67 5.30 16.67
CA GLY A 3 0.23 3.91 16.83
C GLY A 3 1.03 2.98 15.94
N GLU A 4 1.42 1.83 16.46
CA GLU A 4 2.01 0.73 15.68
C GLU A 4 1.10 -0.50 15.77
N LEU A 5 0.92 -1.17 14.64
CA LEU A 5 0.17 -2.43 14.56
C LEU A 5 1.07 -3.52 13.98
N ASP A 6 1.43 -4.50 14.80
CA ASP A 6 2.17 -5.67 14.36
C ASP A 6 1.24 -6.86 14.10
N LEU A 7 1.17 -7.27 12.84
CA LEU A 7 0.40 -8.42 12.39
C LEU A 7 1.26 -9.53 11.83
N SER A 8 2.60 -9.45 11.89
CA SER A 8 3.53 -10.42 11.32
C SER A 8 3.13 -11.88 11.61
N SER A 9 2.75 -12.22 12.84
CA SER A 9 2.32 -13.58 13.21
C SER A 9 0.96 -14.04 12.64
N ARG A 10 0.25 -13.22 11.87
CA ARG A 10 -1.12 -13.48 11.39
C ARG A 10 -1.13 -13.93 9.93
N THR A 11 -0.40 -15.02 9.66
CA THR A 11 -0.11 -15.54 8.31
C THR A 11 -1.33 -15.89 7.46
N GLU A 12 -2.50 -16.05 8.06
CA GLU A 12 -3.75 -16.39 7.37
C GLU A 12 -4.64 -15.18 7.04
N LEU A 13 -4.24 -13.96 7.41
CA LEU A 13 -5.01 -12.76 7.08
C LEU A 13 -5.03 -12.53 5.57
N ARG A 14 -6.23 -12.29 5.05
CA ARG A 14 -6.48 -11.92 3.64
C ARG A 14 -6.92 -10.48 3.47
N LYS A 15 -7.54 -9.90 4.50
CA LYS A 15 -8.08 -8.55 4.45
C LYS A 15 -7.75 -7.81 5.74
N ILE A 16 -7.28 -6.58 5.60
CA ILE A 16 -7.00 -5.68 6.72
C ILE A 16 -7.69 -4.36 6.43
N ASP A 17 -8.46 -3.88 7.40
CA ASP A 17 -8.93 -2.50 7.43
C ASP A 17 -8.39 -1.84 8.71
N CYS A 18 -7.51 -0.87 8.49
CA CYS A 18 -6.94 -0.01 9.52
C CYS A 18 -7.03 1.47 9.11
N GLY A 19 -7.95 1.79 8.19
CA GLY A 19 -8.19 3.17 7.77
C GLY A 19 -8.83 4.02 8.88
N ASN A 20 -8.62 5.33 8.81
CA ASN A 20 -9.09 6.30 9.81
C ASN A 20 -8.60 5.97 11.24
N THR A 21 -7.38 5.47 11.34
CA THR A 21 -6.68 5.25 12.61
C THR A 21 -5.57 6.30 12.79
N PHE A 22 -4.82 6.22 13.88
CA PHE A 22 -3.62 7.04 14.12
C PHE A 22 -2.34 6.21 14.00
N LEU A 23 -2.38 5.18 13.16
CA LEU A 23 -1.26 4.27 12.94
C LEU A 23 -0.21 4.93 12.03
N THR A 24 1.02 5.03 12.51
CA THR A 24 2.15 5.46 11.67
C THR A 24 2.97 4.27 11.18
N LYS A 25 2.77 3.08 11.76
CA LYS A 25 3.49 1.85 11.40
C LYS A 25 2.58 0.63 11.35
N LEU A 26 2.81 -0.21 10.35
CA LEU A 26 2.10 -1.46 10.11
C LEU A 26 3.13 -2.52 9.70
N ASN A 27 3.25 -3.59 10.50
CA ASN A 27 4.14 -4.71 10.19
C ASN A 27 3.34 -5.88 9.59
N LEU A 28 3.61 -6.21 8.33
CA LEU A 28 2.96 -7.27 7.54
C LEU A 28 3.92 -8.37 7.09
N THR A 29 5.15 -8.45 7.61
CA THR A 29 6.25 -9.24 7.02
C THR A 29 5.89 -10.70 6.67
N ASP A 30 5.16 -11.43 7.53
CA ASP A 30 4.77 -12.83 7.21
C ASP A 30 3.31 -12.98 6.71
N CYS A 31 2.62 -11.87 6.47
CA CYS A 31 1.23 -11.85 6.01
C CYS A 31 1.14 -11.94 4.47
N THR A 32 1.72 -12.98 3.89
CA THR A 32 1.87 -13.13 2.42
C THR A 32 0.55 -13.40 1.67
N LYS A 33 -0.53 -13.73 2.40
CA LYS A 33 -1.87 -14.00 1.86
C LYS A 33 -2.79 -12.78 1.79
N ILE A 34 -2.32 -11.58 2.15
CA ILE A 34 -3.13 -10.37 2.08
C ILE A 34 -3.50 -10.07 0.63
N GLU A 35 -4.80 -9.95 0.39
CA GLU A 35 -5.41 -9.58 -0.90
C GLU A 35 -5.91 -8.13 -0.87
N THR A 36 -6.43 -7.68 0.28
CA THR A 36 -6.98 -6.33 0.44
C THR A 36 -6.37 -5.63 1.64
N LEU A 37 -5.80 -4.45 1.43
CA LEU A 37 -5.33 -3.56 2.50
C LEU A 37 -5.99 -2.20 2.37
N ASN A 38 -6.79 -1.82 3.38
CA ASN A 38 -7.23 -0.45 3.59
C ASN A 38 -6.47 0.18 4.75
N CYS A 39 -5.70 1.23 4.45
CA CYS A 39 -4.91 2.01 5.39
C CYS A 39 -5.06 3.52 5.13
N ASN A 40 -6.22 3.92 4.58
CA ASN A 40 -6.48 5.31 4.22
C ASN A 40 -6.56 6.22 5.45
N ASN A 41 -6.16 7.48 5.33
CA ASN A 41 -6.32 8.48 6.40
C ASN A 41 -5.76 8.01 7.75
N ALA A 42 -4.50 7.55 7.77
CA ALA A 42 -3.84 7.00 8.95
C ALA A 42 -2.55 7.73 9.36
N ASN A 43 -2.06 8.68 8.55
CA ASN A 43 -0.78 9.38 8.71
C ASN A 43 0.46 8.51 8.48
N PHE A 44 0.38 7.51 7.59
CA PHE A 44 1.58 6.78 7.16
C PHE A 44 2.52 7.73 6.40
N SER A 45 3.78 7.82 6.82
CA SER A 45 4.87 8.44 6.06
C SER A 45 5.63 7.41 5.23
N GLU A 46 5.57 6.14 5.64
CA GLU A 46 6.15 4.98 4.98
C GLU A 46 5.14 3.83 4.99
N LEU A 47 5.12 3.05 3.92
CA LEU A 47 4.27 1.86 3.79
C LEU A 47 5.01 0.82 2.95
N ASP A 48 5.41 -0.27 3.58
CA ASP A 48 6.02 -1.41 2.88
C ASP A 48 4.96 -2.48 2.60
N VAL A 49 4.65 -2.66 1.32
CA VAL A 49 3.73 -3.69 0.81
C VAL A 49 4.44 -4.71 -0.10
N THR A 50 5.77 -4.64 -0.18
CA THR A 50 6.56 -5.42 -1.14
C THR A 50 6.57 -6.93 -0.83
N GLY A 51 6.15 -7.31 0.38
CA GLY A 51 6.00 -8.68 0.86
C GLY A 51 4.59 -9.29 0.66
N GLN A 52 3.66 -8.60 -0.01
CA GLN A 52 2.28 -9.07 -0.20
C GLN A 52 1.98 -9.40 -1.69
N PRO A 53 2.56 -10.49 -2.25
CA PRO A 53 2.41 -10.83 -3.67
C PRO A 53 0.97 -11.20 -4.06
N ALA A 54 0.13 -11.58 -3.10
CA ALA A 54 -1.28 -11.89 -3.33
C ALA A 54 -2.20 -10.66 -3.38
N MET A 55 -1.66 -9.44 -3.17
CA MET A 55 -2.47 -8.23 -3.06
C MET A 55 -3.14 -7.89 -4.39
N THR A 56 -4.46 -7.69 -4.35
CA THR A 56 -5.30 -7.28 -5.49
C THR A 56 -5.86 -5.87 -5.32
N GLU A 57 -5.97 -5.39 -4.08
CA GLU A 57 -6.49 -4.06 -3.76
C GLU A 57 -5.70 -3.38 -2.64
N LEU A 58 -5.22 -2.17 -2.91
CA LEU A 58 -4.57 -1.28 -1.95
C LEU A 58 -5.28 0.08 -1.92
N ASN A 59 -5.78 0.45 -0.76
CA ASN A 59 -6.23 1.80 -0.47
C ASN A 59 -5.31 2.43 0.59
N CYS A 60 -4.44 3.34 0.15
CA CYS A 60 -3.51 4.08 0.99
C CYS A 60 -3.69 5.60 0.83
N ARG A 61 -4.86 6.04 0.36
CA ARG A 61 -5.15 7.46 0.14
C ARG A 61 -5.07 8.29 1.43
N ASP A 62 -4.88 9.59 1.27
CA ASP A 62 -4.88 10.57 2.37
C ASP A 62 -3.85 10.21 3.45
N ASN A 63 -2.62 9.95 3.04
CA ASN A 63 -1.48 9.74 3.93
C ASN A 63 -0.37 10.75 3.59
N THR A 64 0.85 10.53 4.07
CA THR A 64 1.99 11.43 3.83
C THR A 64 3.10 10.74 3.05
N LEU A 65 2.75 9.72 2.23
CA LEU A 65 3.71 8.94 1.47
C LEU A 65 4.38 9.81 0.39
N THR A 66 5.71 9.84 0.39
CA THR A 66 6.50 10.48 -0.69
C THR A 66 6.92 9.49 -1.76
N THR A 67 6.95 8.20 -1.41
CA THR A 67 7.25 7.08 -2.29
C THR A 67 6.33 5.92 -1.96
N LEU A 68 5.87 5.20 -2.97
CA LEU A 68 5.15 3.94 -2.82
C LEU A 68 5.72 2.93 -3.81
N ASP A 69 5.99 1.73 -3.34
CA ASP A 69 6.53 0.64 -4.15
C ASP A 69 5.54 -0.52 -4.19
N VAL A 70 4.97 -0.77 -5.37
CA VAL A 70 4.06 -1.88 -5.61
C VAL A 70 4.57 -2.81 -6.72
N SER A 71 5.88 -2.75 -7.04
CA SER A 71 6.46 -3.54 -8.12
C SER A 71 6.40 -5.05 -7.85
N ASN A 72 6.32 -5.47 -6.59
CA ASN A 72 6.17 -6.88 -6.21
C ASN A 72 4.70 -7.33 -6.13
N ASN A 73 3.74 -6.41 -6.20
CA ASN A 73 2.31 -6.70 -6.11
C ASN A 73 1.73 -6.92 -7.52
N LEU A 74 2.23 -7.94 -8.23
CA LEU A 74 1.92 -8.19 -9.64
C LEU A 74 0.43 -8.48 -9.92
N ASN A 75 -0.33 -8.88 -8.90
CA ASN A 75 -1.77 -9.12 -8.97
C ASN A 75 -2.61 -7.87 -8.61
N LEU A 76 -1.99 -6.71 -8.36
CA LEU A 76 -2.67 -5.50 -7.94
C LEU A 76 -3.52 -4.93 -9.07
N GLU A 77 -4.85 -4.98 -8.91
CA GLU A 77 -5.81 -4.49 -9.90
C GLU A 77 -6.33 -3.09 -9.55
N THR A 78 -6.37 -2.77 -8.26
CA THR A 78 -6.93 -1.52 -7.75
C THR A 78 -5.96 -0.83 -6.78
N LEU A 79 -5.59 0.41 -7.10
CA LEU A 79 -4.73 1.25 -6.27
C LEU A 79 -5.35 2.66 -6.11
N TYR A 80 -5.69 2.99 -4.87
CA TYR A 80 -6.03 4.35 -4.45
C TYR A 80 -4.87 4.91 -3.63
N CYS A 81 -4.13 5.87 -4.20
CA CYS A 81 -3.00 6.52 -3.54
C CYS A 81 -3.03 8.05 -3.64
N GLN A 82 -4.15 8.63 -4.09
CA GLN A 82 -4.39 10.08 -4.03
C GLN A 82 -4.34 10.62 -2.59
N GLY A 83 -4.17 11.93 -2.43
CA GLY A 83 -3.97 12.56 -1.13
C GLY A 83 -2.63 12.20 -0.50
N ASN A 84 -1.63 11.82 -1.29
CA ASN A 84 -0.25 11.62 -0.87
C ASN A 84 0.69 12.49 -1.72
N PRO A 85 1.74 13.10 -1.15
CA PRO A 85 2.75 13.86 -1.89
C PRO A 85 3.74 12.95 -2.64
N LEU A 86 3.23 11.97 -3.42
CA LEU A 86 4.06 11.00 -4.13
C LEU A 86 4.93 11.69 -5.18
N THR A 87 6.23 11.46 -5.05
CA THR A 87 7.25 11.80 -6.05
C THR A 87 7.66 10.57 -6.86
N LYS A 88 7.44 9.37 -6.31
CA LYS A 88 7.66 8.09 -6.98
C LYS A 88 6.58 7.07 -6.62
N LEU A 89 6.01 6.43 -7.62
CA LEU A 89 5.22 5.22 -7.55
C LEU A 89 5.92 4.16 -8.41
N TRP A 90 6.51 3.15 -7.79
CA TRP A 90 7.21 2.09 -8.50
C TRP A 90 6.25 0.97 -8.90
N LEU A 91 6.22 0.70 -10.20
CA LEU A 91 5.58 -0.46 -10.81
C LEU A 91 6.66 -1.40 -11.35
N ALA A 92 6.34 -2.69 -11.50
CA ALA A 92 7.17 -3.59 -12.30
C ALA A 92 6.98 -3.29 -13.80
N GLU A 93 8.01 -3.58 -14.60
CA GLU A 93 7.89 -3.52 -16.06
C GLU A 93 6.71 -4.38 -16.54
N GLY A 94 5.78 -3.77 -17.28
CA GLY A 94 4.59 -4.45 -17.80
C GLY A 94 3.46 -4.69 -16.80
N GLN A 95 3.61 -4.27 -15.53
CA GLN A 95 2.51 -4.29 -14.56
C GLN A 95 1.41 -3.33 -15.02
N SER A 96 0.16 -3.80 -14.98
CA SER A 96 -1.02 -3.02 -15.35
C SER A 96 -1.98 -2.98 -14.16
N ILE A 97 -2.36 -1.78 -13.73
CA ILE A 97 -3.36 -1.56 -12.69
C ILE A 97 -4.65 -1.09 -13.37
N SER A 98 -5.72 -1.88 -13.27
CA SER A 98 -7.02 -1.61 -13.91
C SER A 98 -7.65 -0.30 -13.41
N THR A 99 -7.54 -0.05 -12.10
CA THR A 99 -8.05 1.17 -11.47
C THR A 99 -6.92 1.82 -10.68
N LEU A 100 -6.28 2.84 -11.26
CA LEU A 100 -5.28 3.66 -10.60
C LEU A 100 -5.82 5.07 -10.35
N VAL A 101 -5.86 5.49 -9.09
CA VAL A 101 -6.18 6.87 -8.70
C VAL A 101 -4.98 7.47 -7.97
N ILE A 102 -4.33 8.43 -8.64
CA ILE A 102 -3.12 9.12 -8.19
C ILE A 102 -3.24 10.61 -8.54
N ASP A 103 -2.76 11.50 -7.66
CA ASP A 103 -2.80 12.95 -7.90
C ASP A 103 -1.75 13.42 -8.90
N ASN A 104 -0.58 12.77 -8.88
CA ASN A 104 0.56 13.09 -9.74
C ASN A 104 0.97 11.89 -10.60
N PRO A 105 0.41 11.73 -11.82
CA PRO A 105 0.77 10.63 -12.72
C PRO A 105 2.25 10.61 -13.13
N ASP A 106 2.96 11.75 -13.11
CA ASP A 106 4.38 11.84 -13.46
C ASP A 106 5.29 11.16 -12.41
N ALA A 107 4.75 10.82 -11.24
CA ALA A 107 5.46 10.05 -10.24
C ALA A 107 5.64 8.57 -10.62
N ILE A 108 4.94 8.07 -11.64
CA ILE A 108 5.01 6.65 -12.03
C ILE A 108 6.39 6.37 -12.65
N ASP A 109 7.07 5.37 -12.08
CA ASP A 109 8.41 4.93 -12.49
C ASP A 109 8.44 3.38 -12.46
N TYR A 110 9.41 2.78 -13.14
CA TYR A 110 9.46 1.32 -13.34
C TYR A 110 10.79 0.73 -12.86
N LYS A 111 10.76 -0.49 -12.32
CA LYS A 111 11.96 -1.24 -11.93
C LYS A 111 11.78 -2.75 -12.00
#